data_AF-B1ZS43-F1
#
_entry.id   AF-B1ZS43-F1
#
_cell.length_a   1.000
_cell.length_b   1.000
_cell.length_c   1.000
_cell.angle_alpha   90.00
_cell.angle_beta   90.00
_cell.angle_gamma   90.00
#
_symmetry.space_group_name_H-M   'P 1'
#
loop_
_entity.id
_entity.type
_entity.pdbx_description
1 polymer ?
#
loop_
_entity_poly.entity_id
_entity_poly.type
_entity_poly.pdbx_seq_one_letter_code
_entity_poly.pdbx_strand_id
1 'polypeptide(L)'
;MNSIRIFSTLLLALLASVTRTIAADPASTASPGTPPAREFAAVEQFLHLSDAELDEIARVVERIRAMTPEQRATLAKEIAAFRAMPEPQRRHLRQGWGQVSDELRDGWRAMMQAATPERHAEIRAKLQSLPPEERAAYRQRLVEEFLAQRHPPAATSREK
;
A
#
# COMPACT_ATOMS: atom_id res chain seq x y z
N MET A 1 52.02 24.98 -21.14
CA MET A 1 50.77 25.39 -20.46
C MET A 1 50.87 24.85 -19.04
N ASN A 2 51.41 25.61 -18.08
CA ASN A 2 50.77 26.75 -17.41
C ASN A 2 49.32 26.36 -17.01
N SER A 3 48.92 26.38 -15.75
CA SER A 3 49.57 26.99 -14.60
C SER A 3 48.74 26.76 -13.34
N ILE A 4 49.45 26.76 -12.20
CA ILE A 4 49.03 27.34 -10.92
C ILE A 4 47.97 26.52 -10.15
N ARG A 5 48.34 25.64 -9.20
CA ARG A 5 48.99 25.89 -7.89
C ARG A 5 48.15 26.79 -6.97
N ILE A 6 48.43 26.63 -5.67
CA ILE A 6 48.28 27.63 -4.60
C ILE A 6 46.93 27.52 -3.86
N PHE A 7 46.81 27.32 -2.54
CA PHE A 7 47.72 27.20 -1.39
C PHE A 7 46.99 26.22 -0.41
N SER A 8 47.64 25.21 0.18
CA SER A 8 48.59 25.34 1.31
C SER A 8 47.86 25.52 2.64
N THR A 9 47.85 24.45 3.44
CA THR A 9 48.67 24.34 4.66
C THR A 9 48.41 25.45 5.67
N LEU A 10 47.70 25.12 6.75
CA LEU A 10 48.17 25.47 8.09
C LEU A 10 47.78 24.29 9.00
N LEU A 11 48.71 23.43 9.40
CA LEU A 11 49.71 23.65 10.46
C LEU A 11 49.12 23.29 11.83
N LEU A 12 49.41 22.05 12.23
CA LEU A 12 49.98 21.66 13.52
C LEU A 12 50.04 22.75 14.61
N ALA A 13 49.24 22.60 15.67
CA ALA A 13 49.60 22.94 17.05
C ALA A 13 48.54 22.29 17.97
N LEU A 14 48.90 21.25 18.72
CA LEU A 14 49.51 21.31 20.05
C LEU A 14 48.48 21.59 21.16
N LEU A 15 48.33 20.58 22.02
CA LEU A 15 47.92 20.60 23.43
C LEU A 15 47.10 21.81 23.93
N ALA A 16 45.87 21.55 24.36
CA ALA A 16 45.46 21.90 25.72
C ALA A 16 44.25 21.07 26.12
N SER A 17 44.44 20.23 27.14
CA SER A 17 43.38 19.67 27.95
C SER A 17 42.39 20.75 28.38
N VAL A 18 41.11 20.54 28.10
CA VAL A 18 40.05 20.99 28.99
C VAL A 18 39.10 19.83 29.19
N THR A 19 39.33 19.11 30.27
CA THR A 19 38.30 18.36 30.99
C THR A 19 37.18 19.33 31.32
N ARG A 20 36.13 19.37 30.51
CA ARG A 20 34.87 19.97 30.94
C ARG A 20 34.00 18.85 31.48
N THR A 21 34.01 18.76 32.80
CA THR A 21 33.00 18.11 33.61
C THR A 21 31.64 18.64 33.17
N ILE A 22 30.92 17.90 32.33
CA ILE A 22 29.49 18.13 32.19
C ILE A 22 28.89 17.42 33.39
N ALA A 23 28.57 18.25 34.38
CA ALA A 23 27.71 17.89 35.49
C ALA A 23 26.52 17.11 34.93
N ALA A 24 26.25 15.94 35.53
CA ALA A 24 24.97 15.30 35.38
C ALA A 24 23.89 16.33 35.72
N ASP A 25 23.10 16.73 34.74
CA ASP A 25 21.85 17.44 34.95
C ASP A 25 20.77 16.37 35.02
N PRO A 26 20.30 15.98 36.22
CA PRO A 26 19.23 15.03 36.35
C PRO A 26 17.92 15.76 36.01
N ALA A 27 17.18 15.17 35.06
CA ALA A 27 15.80 15.53 34.76
C ALA A 27 15.59 16.88 34.05
N SER A 28 15.77 16.85 32.72
CA SER A 28 14.79 17.54 31.85
C SER A 28 13.81 16.50 31.32
N THR A 29 12.73 16.37 32.08
CA THR A 29 11.50 15.65 31.82
C THR A 29 11.07 15.71 30.35
N ALA A 30 11.16 14.57 29.66
CA ALA A 30 10.27 14.30 28.53
C ALA A 30 8.85 14.34 29.10
N SER A 31 8.11 15.42 28.82
CA SER A 31 6.73 15.58 29.23
C SER A 31 5.90 14.48 28.56
N PRO A 32 5.33 13.51 29.29
CA PRO A 32 4.44 12.52 28.72
C PRO A 32 3.03 13.14 28.71
N GLY A 33 2.52 13.53 27.54
CA GLY A 33 1.10 13.90 27.47
C GLY A 33 0.65 14.94 26.44
N THR A 34 1.51 15.41 25.53
CA THR A 34 1.00 16.13 24.34
C THR A 34 1.13 15.23 23.12
N PRO A 35 0.04 14.59 22.68
CA PRO A 35 -0.02 13.98 21.36
C PRO A 35 0.42 15.06 20.36
N PRO A 36 1.49 14.88 19.56
CA PRO A 36 1.84 15.86 18.53
C PRO A 36 0.60 16.15 17.70
N ALA A 37 0.37 17.41 17.30
CA ALA A 37 -0.85 17.84 16.59
C ALA A 37 -1.25 16.97 15.36
N ARG A 38 -0.32 16.16 14.83
CA ARG A 38 -0.59 15.13 13.83
C ARG A 38 -1.44 13.95 14.32
N GLU A 39 -1.32 13.56 15.59
CA GLU A 39 -2.08 12.46 16.19
C GLU A 39 -3.58 12.78 16.22
N PHE A 40 -3.93 14.02 16.56
CA PHE A 40 -5.34 14.46 16.49
C PHE A 40 -5.84 14.59 15.06
N ALA A 41 -5.03 15.07 14.11
CA ALA A 41 -5.44 15.14 12.70
C ALA A 41 -5.79 13.77 12.09
N ALA A 42 -5.05 12.72 12.46
CA ALA A 42 -5.37 11.35 12.05
C ALA A 42 -6.69 10.87 12.68
N VAL A 43 -6.90 11.17 13.98
CA VAL A 43 -8.14 10.82 14.70
C VAL A 43 -9.36 11.54 14.13
N GLU A 44 -9.24 12.84 13.81
CA GLU A 44 -10.29 13.61 13.16
C GLU A 44 -10.72 13.00 11.81
N GLN A 45 -9.76 12.48 11.03
CA GLN A 45 -10.08 11.81 9.78
C GLN A 45 -10.94 10.54 9.98
N PHE A 46 -10.74 9.79 11.07
CA PHE A 46 -11.58 8.64 11.40
C PHE A 46 -13.01 9.01 11.78
N LEU A 47 -13.21 10.18 12.42
CA LEU A 47 -14.55 10.64 12.81
C LEU A 47 -15.47 10.95 11.62
N HIS A 48 -14.90 11.14 10.43
CA HIS A 48 -15.64 11.40 9.21
C HIS A 48 -15.92 10.16 8.36
N LEU A 49 -15.43 8.98 8.77
CA LEU A 49 -15.68 7.72 8.06
C LEU A 49 -17.00 7.11 8.48
N SER A 50 -17.65 6.43 7.54
CA SER A 50 -18.80 5.56 7.82
C SER A 50 -18.37 4.29 8.56
N ASP A 51 -19.32 3.62 9.20
CA ASP A 51 -19.08 2.34 9.89
C ASP A 51 -18.45 1.29 8.96
N ALA A 52 -18.92 1.21 7.70
CA ALA A 52 -18.39 0.28 6.71
C ALA A 52 -16.92 0.56 6.35
N GLU A 53 -16.54 1.85 6.30
CA GLU A 53 -15.15 2.26 6.05
C GLU A 53 -14.26 1.99 7.26
N LEU A 54 -14.77 2.21 8.48
CA LEU A 54 -14.08 1.88 9.71
C LEU A 54 -13.82 0.37 9.82
N ASP A 55 -14.80 -0.46 9.47
CA ASP A 55 -14.65 -1.92 9.43
C ASP A 55 -13.61 -2.38 8.42
N GLU A 56 -13.54 -1.74 7.24
CA GLU A 56 -12.50 -2.02 6.24
C GLU A 56 -11.11 -1.71 6.78
N ILE A 57 -10.94 -0.55 7.42
CA ILE A 57 -9.65 -0.17 8.01
C ILE A 57 -9.28 -1.12 9.14
N ALA A 58 -10.22 -1.51 10.00
CA ALA A 58 -9.97 -2.48 11.06
C ALA A 58 -9.46 -3.82 10.48
N ARG A 59 -10.09 -4.32 9.41
CA ARG A 59 -9.65 -5.55 8.71
C ARG A 59 -8.25 -5.41 8.12
N VAL A 60 -7.90 -4.26 7.54
CA VAL A 60 -6.55 -3.99 7.02
C VAL A 60 -5.52 -3.94 8.16
N VAL A 61 -5.84 -3.28 9.27
CA VAL A 61 -4.96 -3.19 10.45
C VAL A 61 -4.70 -4.57 11.04
N GLU A 62 -5.72 -5.41 11.20
CA GLU A 62 -5.55 -6.78 11.70
C GLU A 62 -4.66 -7.62 10.79
N ARG A 63 -4.81 -7.49 9.46
CA ARG A 63 -3.92 -8.14 8.50
C ARG A 63 -2.46 -7.69 8.65
N ILE A 64 -2.22 -6.39 8.85
CA ILE A 64 -0.87 -5.85 9.05
C ILE A 64 -0.27 -6.30 10.39
N ARG A 65 -1.09 -6.41 11.44
CA ARG A 65 -0.67 -6.93 12.76
C ARG A 65 -0.25 -8.40 12.67
N ALA A 66 -0.92 -9.19 11.85
CA ALA A 66 -0.60 -10.59 11.59
C ALA A 66 0.69 -10.80 10.78
N MET A 67 1.24 -9.76 10.13
CA MET A 67 2.48 -9.87 9.36
C MET A 67 3.73 -9.97 10.26
N THR A 68 4.80 -10.59 9.76
CA THR A 68 6.12 -10.52 10.40
C THR A 68 6.76 -9.13 10.21
N PRO A 69 7.79 -8.77 11.01
CA PRO A 69 8.54 -7.53 10.79
C PRO A 69 9.09 -7.39 9.36
N GLU A 70 9.58 -8.48 8.77
CA GLU A 70 10.14 -8.50 7.40
C GLU A 70 9.06 -8.25 6.35
N GLN A 71 7.89 -8.86 6.52
CA GLN A 71 6.73 -8.63 5.65
C GLN A 71 6.26 -7.17 5.72
N ARG A 72 6.17 -6.60 6.93
CA ARG A 72 5.86 -5.16 7.09
C ARG A 72 6.90 -4.26 6.44
N ALA A 73 8.19 -4.59 6.58
CA ALA A 73 9.27 -3.81 5.96
C ALA A 73 9.19 -3.88 4.42
N THR A 74 8.81 -5.03 3.87
CA THR A 74 8.60 -5.21 2.43
C THR A 74 7.42 -4.37 1.94
N LEU A 75 6.28 -4.47 2.61
CA LEU A 75 5.10 -3.66 2.31
C LEU A 75 5.39 -2.16 2.36
N ALA A 76 6.14 -1.70 3.37
CA ALA A 76 6.54 -0.30 3.48
C ALA A 76 7.40 0.16 2.29
N LYS A 77 8.34 -0.67 1.82
CA LYS A 77 9.17 -0.38 0.63
C LYS A 77 8.31 -0.31 -0.63
N GLU A 78 7.36 -1.23 -0.80
CA GLU A 78 6.45 -1.24 -1.95
C GLU A 78 5.57 0.02 -1.98
N ILE A 79 5.01 0.42 -0.84
CA ILE A 79 4.23 1.66 -0.71
C ILE A 79 5.09 2.89 -1.04
N ALA A 80 6.34 2.94 -0.56
CA ALA A 80 7.25 4.03 -0.86
C ALA A 80 7.58 4.10 -2.36
N ALA A 81 7.87 2.96 -2.99
CA ALA A 81 8.08 2.86 -4.43
C ALA A 81 6.84 3.32 -5.21
N PHE A 82 5.64 2.93 -4.78
CA PHE A 82 4.39 3.39 -5.39
C PHE A 82 4.20 4.90 -5.28
N ARG A 83 4.46 5.49 -4.11
CA ARG A 83 4.33 6.93 -3.90
C ARG A 83 5.32 7.75 -4.73
N ALA A 84 6.51 7.20 -4.98
CA ALA A 84 7.55 7.83 -5.79
C ALA A 84 7.27 7.81 -7.31
N MET A 85 6.35 6.96 -7.77
CA MET A 85 5.99 6.92 -9.19
C MET A 85 5.27 8.21 -9.65
N PRO A 86 5.51 8.69 -10.88
CA PRO A 86 4.75 9.77 -11.49
C PRO A 86 3.25 9.46 -11.56
N GLU A 87 2.41 10.49 -11.42
CA GLU A 87 0.94 10.35 -11.41
C GLU A 87 0.37 9.58 -12.62
N PRO A 88 0.85 9.75 -13.87
CA PRO A 88 0.40 8.94 -15.00
C PRO A 88 0.63 7.44 -14.81
N GLN A 89 1.78 7.05 -14.23
CA GLN A 89 2.10 5.65 -13.96
C GLN A 89 1.26 5.10 -12.80
N ARG A 90 1.05 5.90 -11.75
CA ARG A 90 0.15 5.53 -10.65
C ARG A 90 -1.28 5.35 -11.12
N ARG A 91 -1.78 6.21 -12.02
CA ARG A 91 -3.10 6.03 -12.66
C ARG A 91 -3.18 4.74 -13.44
N HIS A 92 -2.15 4.40 -14.22
CA HIS A 92 -2.12 3.14 -14.95
C HIS A 92 -2.17 1.92 -14.01
N LEU A 93 -1.45 1.94 -12.89
CA LEU A 93 -1.51 0.90 -11.87
C LEU A 93 -2.88 0.82 -11.18
N ARG A 94 -3.49 1.96 -10.87
CA ARG A 94 -4.86 2.02 -10.31
C ARG A 94 -5.91 1.48 -11.28
N GLN A 95 -5.75 1.72 -12.60
CA GLN A 95 -6.61 1.20 -13.66
C GLN A 95 -6.53 -0.34 -13.82
N GLY A 96 -5.47 -0.97 -13.31
CA GLY A 96 -5.36 -2.42 -13.23
C GLY A 96 -6.21 -2.99 -12.10
N TRP A 97 -5.56 -3.32 -11.00
CA TRP A 97 -6.16 -3.99 -9.83
C TRP A 97 -6.22 -3.12 -8.59
N GLY A 98 -5.74 -1.87 -8.66
CA GLY A 98 -5.51 -1.02 -7.49
C GLY A 98 -6.76 -0.58 -6.72
N GLN A 99 -7.96 -0.82 -7.24
CA GLN A 99 -9.24 -0.57 -6.55
C GLN A 99 -10.15 -1.80 -6.48
N VAL A 100 -9.60 -2.99 -6.75
CA VAL A 100 -10.37 -4.22 -6.79
C VAL A 100 -10.31 -4.94 -5.44
N SER A 101 -11.46 -5.34 -4.89
CA SER A 101 -11.55 -6.12 -3.64
C SER A 101 -10.72 -7.41 -3.72
N ASP A 102 -10.26 -7.91 -2.57
CA ASP A 102 -9.52 -9.18 -2.51
C ASP A 102 -10.37 -10.33 -3.05
N GLU A 103 -11.67 -10.36 -2.73
CA GLU A 103 -12.63 -11.36 -3.25
C GLU A 103 -12.69 -11.36 -4.79
N LEU A 104 -12.76 -10.18 -5.41
CA LEU A 104 -12.79 -10.10 -6.87
C LEU A 104 -11.45 -10.54 -7.49
N ARG A 105 -10.32 -10.23 -6.84
CA ARG A 105 -8.99 -10.71 -7.27
C ARG A 105 -8.86 -12.22 -7.15
N ASP A 106 -9.33 -12.81 -6.06
CA ASP A 106 -9.25 -14.25 -5.81
C ASP A 106 -10.21 -15.02 -6.71
N GLY A 107 -11.44 -14.53 -6.88
CA GLY A 107 -12.41 -15.08 -7.82
C GLY A 107 -11.91 -15.01 -9.27
N TRP A 108 -11.26 -13.91 -9.66
CA TRP A 108 -10.60 -13.81 -10.97
C TRP A 108 -9.49 -14.85 -11.13
N ARG A 109 -8.62 -15.01 -10.13
CA ARG A 109 -7.54 -16.01 -10.17
C ARG A 109 -8.09 -17.42 -10.32
N ALA A 110 -9.10 -17.77 -9.53
CA ALA A 110 -9.76 -19.08 -9.58
C ALA A 110 -10.45 -19.32 -10.93
N MET A 111 -11.17 -18.32 -11.45
CA MET A 111 -11.83 -18.39 -12.75
C MET A 111 -10.80 -18.61 -13.88
N MET A 112 -9.73 -17.81 -13.90
CA MET A 112 -8.69 -17.95 -14.93
C MET A 112 -7.94 -19.27 -14.79
N GLN A 113 -7.71 -19.81 -13.59
CA GLN A 113 -7.12 -21.14 -13.44
C GLN A 113 -8.01 -22.26 -13.98
N ALA A 114 -9.35 -22.11 -13.88
CA ALA A 114 -10.31 -23.09 -14.36
C ALA A 114 -10.65 -22.95 -15.87
N ALA A 115 -10.36 -21.80 -16.48
CA ALA A 115 -10.71 -21.52 -17.87
C ALA A 115 -9.79 -22.24 -18.88
N THR A 116 -10.35 -22.63 -20.03
CA THR A 116 -9.60 -23.24 -21.13
C THR A 116 -8.68 -22.22 -21.84
N PRO A 117 -7.66 -22.68 -22.62
CA PRO A 117 -6.79 -21.78 -23.38
C PRO A 117 -7.53 -20.86 -24.36
N GLU A 118 -8.58 -21.35 -25.00
CA GLU A 118 -9.42 -20.59 -25.93
C GLU A 118 -10.15 -19.49 -25.16
N ARG A 119 -10.74 -19.83 -24.00
CA ARG A 119 -11.43 -18.86 -23.15
C ARG A 119 -10.47 -17.80 -22.61
N HIS A 120 -9.22 -18.18 -22.30
CA HIS A 120 -8.17 -17.22 -21.95
C HIS A 120 -7.89 -16.23 -23.08
N ALA A 121 -7.79 -16.73 -24.32
CA ALA A 121 -7.53 -15.88 -25.48
C ALA A 121 -8.68 -14.89 -25.71
N GLU A 122 -9.93 -15.35 -25.62
CA GLU A 122 -11.12 -14.51 -25.72
C GLU A 122 -11.14 -13.40 -24.67
N ILE A 123 -10.94 -13.75 -23.40
CA ILE A 123 -10.95 -12.80 -22.29
C ILE A 123 -9.82 -11.76 -22.47
N ARG A 124 -8.63 -12.20 -22.88
CA ARG A 124 -7.51 -11.28 -23.17
C ARG A 124 -7.82 -10.35 -24.33
N ALA A 125 -8.32 -10.87 -25.44
CA ALA A 125 -8.69 -10.06 -26.61
C ALA A 125 -9.76 -9.03 -26.25
N LYS A 126 -10.78 -9.44 -25.48
CA LYS A 126 -11.84 -8.54 -25.02
C LYS A 126 -11.28 -7.45 -24.12
N LEU A 127 -10.46 -7.78 -23.12
CA LEU A 127 -9.82 -6.80 -22.23
C LEU A 127 -8.93 -5.80 -22.99
N GLN A 128 -8.21 -6.25 -24.01
CA GLN A 128 -7.37 -5.38 -24.84
C GLN A 128 -8.20 -4.41 -25.68
N SER A 129 -9.35 -4.87 -26.20
CA SER A 129 -10.27 -4.03 -26.99
C SER A 129 -11.01 -2.97 -26.16
N LEU A 130 -11.18 -3.21 -24.86
CA LEU A 130 -11.91 -2.30 -23.98
C LEU A 130 -11.02 -1.13 -23.53
N PRO A 131 -11.59 0.08 -23.42
CA PRO A 131 -10.89 1.20 -22.84
C PRO A 131 -10.60 0.94 -21.34
N PRO A 132 -9.53 1.51 -20.77
CA PRO A 132 -9.04 1.16 -19.43
C PRO A 132 -10.11 1.17 -18.33
N GLU A 133 -11.02 2.13 -18.37
CA GLU A 133 -12.12 2.33 -17.44
C GLU A 133 -13.16 1.19 -17.45
N GLU A 134 -13.41 0.57 -18.61
CA GLU A 134 -14.40 -0.50 -18.75
C GLU A 134 -13.85 -1.88 -18.36
N ARG A 135 -12.51 -2.01 -18.32
CA ARG A 135 -11.86 -3.29 -18.03
C ARG A 135 -12.18 -3.80 -16.61
N ALA A 136 -12.30 -2.89 -15.63
CA ALA A 136 -12.63 -3.26 -14.26
C ALA A 136 -14.04 -3.84 -14.15
N ALA A 137 -15.03 -3.16 -14.74
CA ALA A 137 -16.42 -3.64 -14.79
C ALA A 137 -16.55 -4.97 -15.54
N TYR A 138 -15.80 -5.15 -16.63
CA TYR A 138 -15.80 -6.43 -17.35
C TYR A 138 -15.22 -7.58 -16.51
N ARG A 139 -14.11 -7.35 -15.79
CA ARG A 139 -13.57 -8.33 -14.85
C ARG A 139 -14.56 -8.67 -13.74
N GLN A 140 -15.23 -7.66 -13.19
CA GLN A 140 -16.23 -7.83 -12.14
C GLN A 140 -17.36 -8.77 -12.57
N ARG A 141 -17.98 -8.47 -13.72
CA ARG A 141 -19.07 -9.28 -14.25
C ARG A 141 -18.67 -10.75 -14.45
N LEU A 142 -17.49 -10.99 -15.03
CA LEU A 142 -17.01 -12.35 -15.26
C LEU A 142 -16.84 -13.15 -13.96
N VAL A 143 -16.34 -12.51 -12.91
CA VAL A 143 -16.18 -13.18 -11.61
C VAL A 143 -17.54 -13.40 -10.94
N GLU A 144 -18.45 -12.44 -11.00
CA GLU A 144 -19.81 -12.59 -10.50
C GLU A 144 -20.52 -13.78 -11.17
N GLU A 145 -20.44 -13.87 -12.51
CA GLU A 145 -20.98 -15.00 -13.28
C GLU A 145 -20.35 -16.34 -12.87
N PHE A 146 -19.02 -16.36 -12.66
CA PHE A 146 -18.30 -17.55 -12.24
C PHE A 146 -18.70 -18.01 -10.82
N LEU A 147 -18.82 -17.08 -9.88
CA LEU A 147 -19.21 -17.37 -8.50
C LEU A 147 -20.67 -17.85 -8.44
N ALA A 148 -21.58 -17.23 -9.20
CA ALA A 148 -22.97 -17.65 -9.30
C ALA A 148 -23.12 -19.08 -9.84
N GLN A 149 -22.26 -19.52 -10.76
CA GLN A 149 -22.26 -20.88 -11.28
C GLN A 149 -21.72 -21.91 -10.28
N ARG A 150 -20.82 -21.53 -9.36
CA ARG A 150 -20.27 -22.43 -8.33
C ARG A 150 -21.15 -22.52 -7.09
N HIS A 151 -21.91 -21.48 -6.80
CA HIS A 151 -22.87 -21.42 -5.70
C HIS A 151 -24.25 -21.05 -6.24
N PRO A 152 -24.95 -21.97 -6.93
CA PRO A 152 -26.30 -21.71 -7.38
C PRO A 152 -27.18 -21.40 -6.15
N PRO A 153 -28.06 -20.38 -6.19
CA PRO A 153 -29.01 -20.16 -5.10
C PRO A 153 -29.78 -21.45 -4.90
N ALA A 154 -29.87 -21.90 -3.64
CA ALA A 154 -30.57 -23.13 -3.27
C ALA A 154 -31.91 -23.16 -4.03
N ALA A 155 -32.03 -24.11 -4.95
CA ALA A 155 -33.21 -24.24 -5.78
C ALA A 155 -34.41 -24.24 -4.84
N THR A 156 -35.24 -23.20 -4.94
CA THR A 156 -36.50 -23.12 -4.20
C THR A 156 -37.23 -24.43 -4.43
N SER A 157 -37.29 -25.24 -3.37
CA SER A 157 -38.13 -26.42 -3.28
C SER A 157 -39.52 -25.99 -3.72
N ARG A 158 -39.86 -26.33 -4.96
CA ARG A 158 -41.21 -26.18 -5.47
C ARG A 158 -41.99 -27.32 -4.85
N GLU A 159 -42.50 -27.09 -3.64
CA GLU A 159 -43.49 -27.96 -3.02
C GLU A 159 -44.65 -28.14 -4.01
N LYS A 160 -44.99 -29.41 -4.24
CA LYS A 160 -46.25 -29.86 -4.82
C LYS A 160 -47.16 -30.28 -3.68
#